data_AF-A0A0C2ITP6-F1
#
_entry.id   AF-A0A0C2ITP6-F1
#
_cell.length_a   1.000
_cell.length_b   1.000
_cell.length_c   1.000
_cell.angle_alpha   90.00
_cell.angle_beta   90.00
_cell.angle_gamma   90.00
#
_symmetry.space_group_name_H-M   'P 1'
#
loop_
_entity.id
_entity.type
_entity.pdbx_description
1 polymer ?
#
loop_
_entity_poly.entity_id
_entity_poly.type
_entity_poly.pdbx_seq_one_letter_code
_entity_poly.pdbx_strand_id
1 'polypeptide(L)'
;MCFVSRSLVWLFWSLLASVTVLQVKRINPTSGEHSAIIPRNETRCTPFICSKFLEQWKKLYIAQKEILLLISQHTSPSMLQQNNAPKHFDLYNYFIDICLFQLMNLENIRSKAHNWKMQESMMKYVRKVIHRNQNPKNCRNIEVIAYDPKSICGFGCQIHHLAYCLMVALGEGKPLVVKTSPWNEFGSIFDVIMPLSQTCHYGMIKTNHLKVKYIEVEDEFPKKEILPRAFRKYMMEKIEEFHTDPFLWYISQIIIYIMRLRPNTWKIIQPMKLKSPIVGVHVRRTDYMLTEAKSYPIEEYMKYVQLYFRKHETTSKISTKSVYLATDDQQIIAEFRNK
;
A
#
# COMPACT_ATOMS: atom_id res chain seq x y z
N MET A 1 35.45 -2.81 -31.62
CA MET A 1 34.25 -2.41 -32.39
C MET A 1 33.09 -3.29 -31.95
N CYS A 2 32.16 -2.74 -31.18
CA CYS A 2 30.74 -3.13 -31.16
C CYS A 2 29.95 -2.05 -30.43
N PHE A 3 28.79 -1.71 -30.97
CA PHE A 3 28.05 -0.48 -30.76
C PHE A 3 27.12 -0.51 -29.52
N VAL A 4 26.84 0.70 -29.05
CA VAL A 4 25.93 1.20 -28.00
C VAL A 4 24.55 0.52 -27.91
N SER A 5 24.01 0.39 -26.68
CA SER A 5 22.62 0.77 -26.41
C SER A 5 22.48 1.40 -25.02
N ARG A 6 21.90 2.61 -24.97
CA ARG A 6 21.74 3.49 -23.80
C ARG A 6 20.47 3.22 -22.97
N SER A 7 19.93 2.00 -22.97
CA SER A 7 18.54 1.75 -22.50
C SER A 7 18.38 1.20 -21.07
N LEU A 8 19.38 1.23 -20.20
CA LEU A 8 19.30 0.60 -18.87
C LEU A 8 18.79 1.50 -17.72
N VAL A 9 18.40 2.75 -18.00
CA VAL A 9 18.00 3.73 -16.96
C VAL A 9 16.52 3.60 -16.52
N TRP A 10 15.71 2.76 -17.16
CA TRP A 10 14.23 2.83 -17.05
C TRP A 10 13.55 1.84 -16.10
N LEU A 11 14.27 0.92 -15.45
CA LEU A 11 13.65 -0.11 -14.58
C LEU A 11 13.47 0.30 -13.10
N PHE A 12 13.79 1.54 -12.72
CA PHE A 12 13.78 1.98 -11.31
C PHE A 12 12.54 2.80 -10.87
N TRP A 13 11.60 3.09 -11.76
CA TRP A 13 10.62 4.17 -11.53
C TRP A 13 9.22 3.72 -11.07
N SER A 14 8.90 2.42 -11.05
CA SER A 14 7.53 1.95 -10.80
C SER A 14 7.18 1.72 -9.32
N LEU A 15 8.16 1.55 -8.43
CA LEU A 15 7.92 1.11 -7.04
C LEU A 15 7.89 2.24 -5.98
N LEU A 16 8.00 3.51 -6.38
CA LEU A 16 8.33 4.61 -5.45
C LEU A 16 7.29 5.73 -5.31
N ALA A 17 6.19 5.67 -6.07
CA ALA A 17 5.16 6.71 -6.07
C ALA A 17 4.26 6.72 -4.81
N SER A 18 4.32 5.72 -3.93
CA SER A 18 3.40 5.58 -2.78
C SER A 18 3.89 6.18 -1.46
N VAL A 19 5.17 6.57 -1.34
CA VAL A 19 5.79 6.96 -0.04
C VAL A 19 5.84 8.48 0.19
N THR A 20 5.60 9.28 -0.85
CA THR A 20 5.93 10.72 -0.86
C THR A 20 4.90 11.64 -0.21
N VAL A 21 3.70 11.16 0.10
CA VAL A 21 2.59 11.98 0.63
C VAL A 21 2.68 12.23 2.15
N LEU A 22 3.53 11.51 2.89
CA LEU A 22 3.50 11.49 4.37
C LEU A 22 4.50 12.39 5.12
N GLN A 23 5.38 13.15 4.45
CA GLN A 23 6.48 13.85 5.14
C GLN A 23 6.40 15.39 5.20
N VAL A 24 5.35 16.03 4.68
CA VAL A 24 5.31 17.52 4.53
C VAL A 24 4.68 18.28 5.72
N LYS A 25 4.54 17.70 6.92
CA LYS A 25 4.14 18.48 8.11
C LYS A 25 5.09 18.29 9.29
N ARG A 26 5.97 19.28 9.49
CA ARG A 26 6.69 19.55 10.76
C ARG A 26 6.48 21.01 11.17
N ILE A 27 6.57 21.24 12.50
CA ILE A 27 6.63 22.47 13.34
C ILE A 27 5.48 22.41 14.36
N ASN A 28 5.58 22.61 15.69
CA ASN A 28 6.58 22.49 16.77
C ASN A 28 5.77 22.27 18.08
N PRO A 29 6.36 21.79 19.20
CA PRO A 29 5.64 21.27 20.35
C PRO A 29 5.49 22.30 21.50
N THR A 30 4.42 22.15 22.30
CA THR A 30 4.38 22.69 23.67
C THR A 30 3.96 21.60 24.65
N SER A 31 4.67 21.59 25.77
CA SER A 31 4.69 20.67 26.90
C SER A 31 3.43 20.70 27.76
N GLY A 32 3.18 19.60 28.47
CA GLY A 32 2.26 19.53 29.60
C GLY A 32 1.99 18.09 30.01
N GLU A 33 2.65 17.63 31.08
CA GLU A 33 2.31 16.40 31.79
C GLU A 33 0.92 16.55 32.45
N HIS A 34 0.12 15.48 32.45
CA HIS A 34 -0.34 14.84 33.68
C HIS A 34 -1.27 13.67 33.37
N SER A 35 -1.01 12.59 34.10
CA SER A 35 -1.83 11.39 34.28
C SER A 35 -3.24 11.71 34.77
N ALA A 36 -4.26 11.21 34.07
CA ALA A 36 -5.58 11.01 34.66
C ALA A 36 -6.30 9.83 33.98
N ILE A 37 -6.96 9.06 34.82
CA ILE A 37 -7.73 7.84 34.59
C ILE A 37 -8.78 8.07 33.49
N ILE A 38 -8.80 7.21 32.46
CA ILE A 38 -9.78 7.27 31.37
C ILE A 38 -11.09 6.63 31.85
N PRO A 39 -12.22 7.36 31.94
CA PRO A 39 -13.52 6.73 32.12
C PRO A 39 -13.91 6.01 30.83
N ARG A 40 -14.59 4.87 30.94
CA ARG A 40 -15.32 4.24 29.83
C ARG A 40 -16.32 5.26 29.29
N ASN A 41 -15.95 5.99 28.24
CA ASN A 41 -16.89 6.79 27.47
C ASN A 41 -17.69 5.85 26.57
N GLU A 42 -18.96 5.65 26.92
CA GLU A 42 -20.00 5.38 25.92
C GLU A 42 -19.84 6.43 24.82
N THR A 43 -19.44 6.02 23.63
CA THR A 43 -19.40 6.88 22.45
C THR A 43 -20.83 7.24 22.04
N ARG A 44 -21.45 8.20 22.74
CA ARG A 44 -22.68 8.83 22.30
C ARG A 44 -22.36 9.68 21.08
N CYS A 45 -22.82 9.21 19.93
CA CYS A 45 -22.80 9.94 18.68
C CYS A 45 -23.60 11.24 18.87
N THR A 46 -23.00 12.40 18.59
CA THR A 46 -23.72 13.67 18.72
C THR A 46 -24.94 13.68 17.76
N PRO A 47 -26.10 14.24 18.14
CA PRO A 47 -27.35 14.14 17.37
C PRO A 47 -27.23 14.58 15.89
N PHE A 48 -26.42 15.60 15.62
CA PHE A 48 -26.15 16.12 14.27
C PHE A 48 -25.38 15.14 13.38
N ILE A 49 -24.47 14.34 13.97
CA ILE A 49 -23.71 13.31 13.25
C ILE A 49 -24.62 12.12 12.93
N CYS A 50 -25.51 11.73 13.86
CA CYS A 50 -26.53 10.71 13.62
C CYS A 50 -27.49 11.08 12.49
N SER A 51 -27.99 12.32 12.45
CA SER A 51 -28.91 12.78 11.41
C SER A 51 -28.30 12.67 9.99
N LYS A 52 -27.08 13.17 9.80
CA LYS A 52 -26.37 13.07 8.52
C LYS A 52 -26.01 11.64 8.15
N PHE A 53 -25.65 10.80 9.12
CA PHE A 53 -25.40 9.38 8.89
C PHE A 53 -26.67 8.67 8.41
N LEU A 54 -27.80 8.88 9.10
CA LEU A 54 -29.08 8.26 8.75
C LEU A 54 -29.55 8.66 7.36
N GLU A 55 -29.36 9.91 6.95
CA GLU A 55 -29.68 10.37 5.59
C GLU A 55 -28.87 9.61 4.53
N GLN A 56 -27.55 9.47 4.73
CA GLN A 56 -26.67 8.74 3.82
C GLN A 56 -26.98 7.24 3.80
N TRP A 57 -27.29 6.68 4.97
CA TRP A 57 -27.69 5.28 5.10
C TRP A 57 -29.02 5.00 4.39
N LYS A 58 -30.00 5.90 4.49
CA LYS A 58 -31.27 5.80 3.74
C LYS A 58 -31.03 5.81 2.23
N LYS A 59 -30.17 6.70 1.72
CA LYS A 59 -29.79 6.74 0.29
C LYS A 59 -29.18 5.41 -0.16
N LEU A 60 -28.28 4.85 0.66
CA LEU A 60 -27.66 3.55 0.40
C LEU A 60 -28.71 2.42 0.37
N TYR A 61 -29.61 2.40 1.34
CA TYR A 61 -30.66 1.41 1.44
C TYR A 61 -31.64 1.45 0.27
N ILE A 62 -32.00 2.66 -0.19
CA ILE A 62 -32.85 2.84 -1.39
C ILE A 62 -32.14 2.33 -2.64
N ALA A 63 -30.87 2.70 -2.85
CA ALA A 63 -30.08 2.22 -3.99
C ALA A 63 -29.97 0.68 -4.00
N GLN A 64 -29.74 0.05 -2.84
CA GLN A 64 -29.72 -1.41 -2.71
C GLN A 64 -31.07 -2.04 -3.08
N LYS A 65 -32.19 -1.42 -2.67
CA LYS A 65 -33.53 -1.90 -3.04
C LYS A 65 -33.78 -1.81 -4.53
N GLU A 66 -33.41 -0.70 -5.16
CA GLU A 66 -33.54 -0.51 -6.61
C GLU A 66 -32.73 -1.55 -7.38
N ILE A 67 -31.49 -1.82 -6.96
CA ILE A 67 -30.66 -2.90 -7.51
C ILE A 67 -31.38 -4.25 -7.42
N LEU A 68 -31.92 -4.60 -6.25
CA LEU A 68 -32.62 -5.87 -6.04
C LEU A 68 -33.90 -5.98 -6.89
N LEU A 69 -34.68 -4.90 -6.98
CA LEU A 69 -35.88 -4.85 -7.82
C LEU A 69 -35.51 -5.04 -9.30
N LEU A 70 -34.46 -4.35 -9.77
CA LEU A 70 -33.99 -4.44 -11.14
C LEU A 70 -33.55 -5.87 -11.48
N ILE A 71 -32.77 -6.51 -10.60
CA ILE A 71 -32.37 -7.91 -10.76
C ILE A 71 -33.63 -8.78 -10.81
N SER A 72 -34.54 -8.66 -9.85
CA SER A 72 -35.74 -9.51 -9.76
C SER A 72 -36.64 -9.44 -10.99
N GLN A 73 -36.76 -8.26 -11.61
CA GLN A 73 -37.56 -8.07 -12.82
C GLN A 73 -36.94 -8.72 -14.06
N HIS A 74 -35.60 -8.83 -14.10
CA HIS A 74 -34.87 -9.26 -15.30
C HIS A 74 -34.28 -10.67 -15.21
N THR A 75 -34.23 -11.29 -14.02
CA THR A 75 -33.71 -12.66 -13.83
C THR A 75 -34.77 -13.75 -13.75
N SER A 76 -36.07 -13.41 -13.77
CA SER A 76 -37.15 -14.41 -13.70
C SER A 76 -37.46 -14.98 -15.11
N PRO A 77 -37.19 -16.27 -15.39
CA PRO A 77 -37.30 -16.83 -16.75
C PRO A 77 -38.72 -16.83 -17.32
N SER A 78 -39.74 -16.74 -16.47
CA SER A 78 -41.16 -16.89 -16.84
C SER A 78 -41.92 -15.56 -17.02
N MET A 79 -41.27 -14.41 -16.89
CA MET A 79 -41.91 -13.07 -17.01
C MET A 79 -41.46 -12.28 -18.24
N LEU A 80 -40.52 -12.81 -19.04
CA LEU A 80 -39.99 -12.16 -20.25
C LEU A 80 -40.73 -12.58 -21.53
N GLN A 81 -42.03 -12.33 -21.57
CA GLN A 81 -42.74 -12.00 -22.82
C GLN A 81 -43.55 -10.73 -22.61
N GLN A 82 -42.88 -9.62 -22.30
CA GLN A 82 -43.42 -8.33 -22.67
C GLN A 82 -42.87 -7.95 -24.04
N ASN A 83 -43.66 -8.23 -25.07
CA ASN A 83 -43.40 -7.90 -26.48
C ASN A 83 -43.26 -6.38 -26.75
N ASN A 84 -43.28 -5.53 -25.73
CA ASN A 84 -43.25 -4.07 -25.84
C ASN A 84 -42.24 -3.42 -24.87
N ALA A 85 -41.11 -4.05 -24.58
CA ALA A 85 -40.00 -3.33 -23.94
C ALA A 85 -39.43 -2.30 -24.93
N PRO A 86 -39.36 -1.00 -24.59
CA PRO A 86 -38.85 0.02 -25.50
C PRO A 86 -37.42 -0.30 -25.90
N LYS A 87 -37.17 -0.38 -27.21
CA LYS A 87 -35.84 -0.52 -27.82
C LYS A 87 -35.01 0.74 -27.53
N HIS A 88 -34.41 0.87 -26.33
CA HIS A 88 -33.10 1.51 -26.09
C HIS A 88 -32.68 1.64 -24.60
N PHE A 89 -33.23 0.90 -23.64
CA PHE A 89 -32.71 0.99 -22.26
C PHE A 89 -31.48 0.11 -22.08
N ASP A 90 -30.30 0.73 -21.96
CA ASP A 90 -29.06 0.02 -21.62
C ASP A 90 -29.04 -0.35 -20.13
N LEU A 91 -29.73 -1.45 -19.83
CA LEU A 91 -29.91 -2.00 -18.50
C LEU A 91 -28.57 -2.22 -17.78
N TYR A 92 -27.55 -2.69 -18.50
CA TYR A 92 -26.23 -2.98 -17.93
C TYR A 92 -25.53 -1.70 -17.50
N ASN A 93 -25.56 -0.67 -18.34
CA ASN A 93 -24.97 0.61 -17.99
C ASN A 93 -25.70 1.27 -16.81
N TYR A 94 -27.03 1.20 -16.77
CA TYR A 94 -27.80 1.67 -15.62
C TYR A 94 -27.43 0.90 -14.33
N PHE A 95 -27.31 -0.42 -14.40
CA PHE A 95 -26.91 -1.26 -13.28
C PHE A 95 -25.49 -0.91 -12.77
N ILE A 96 -24.56 -0.64 -13.68
CA ILE A 96 -23.21 -0.18 -13.33
C ILE A 96 -23.28 1.17 -12.62
N ASP A 97 -24.03 2.13 -13.14
CA ASP A 97 -24.13 3.48 -12.55
C ASP A 97 -24.69 3.45 -11.13
N ILE A 98 -25.75 2.68 -10.89
CA ILE A 98 -26.33 2.55 -9.55
C ILE A 98 -25.38 1.86 -8.56
N CYS A 99 -24.62 0.84 -9.01
CA CYS A 99 -23.60 0.19 -8.20
C CYS A 99 -22.45 1.16 -7.85
N LEU A 100 -21.99 1.96 -8.83
CA LEU A 100 -20.94 2.95 -8.60
C LEU A 100 -21.41 4.06 -7.66
N PHE A 101 -22.65 4.52 -7.80
CA PHE A 101 -23.28 5.47 -6.89
C PHE A 101 -23.34 4.91 -5.45
N GLN A 102 -23.74 3.64 -5.30
CA GLN A 102 -23.76 2.97 -4.01
C GLN A 102 -22.36 2.91 -3.38
N LEU A 103 -21.35 2.51 -4.16
CA LEU A 103 -19.95 2.43 -3.72
C LEU A 103 -19.42 3.81 -3.27
N MET A 104 -19.72 4.86 -4.02
CA MET A 104 -19.35 6.23 -3.67
C MET A 104 -19.97 6.67 -2.33
N ASN A 105 -21.24 6.34 -2.09
CA ASN A 105 -21.90 6.66 -0.81
C ASN A 105 -21.26 5.92 0.36
N LEU A 106 -20.88 4.64 0.17
CA LEU A 106 -20.12 3.87 1.17
C LEU A 106 -18.76 4.51 1.48
N GLU A 107 -18.02 4.93 0.46
CA GLU A 107 -16.73 5.60 0.62
C GLU A 107 -16.87 6.92 1.40
N ASN A 108 -17.93 7.69 1.11
CA ASN A 108 -18.25 8.94 1.82
C ASN A 108 -18.63 8.72 3.29
N ILE A 109 -19.32 7.62 3.61
CA ILE A 109 -19.61 7.23 4.99
C ILE A 109 -18.30 6.82 5.69
N ARG A 110 -17.50 5.96 5.04
CA ARG A 110 -16.23 5.47 5.58
C ARG A 110 -15.28 6.61 5.90
N SER A 111 -15.13 7.59 4.99
CA SER A 111 -14.23 8.73 5.17
C SER A 111 -14.62 9.61 6.37
N LYS A 112 -15.91 9.72 6.68
CA LYS A 112 -16.41 10.45 7.86
C LYS A 112 -16.26 9.68 9.17
N ALA A 113 -16.40 8.35 9.11
CA ALA A 113 -16.21 7.48 10.28
C ALA A 113 -14.73 7.20 10.59
N HIS A 114 -13.83 7.56 9.68
CA HIS A 114 -12.41 7.24 9.77
C HIS A 114 -11.72 7.89 10.97
N ASN A 115 -11.10 7.08 11.84
CA ASN A 115 -10.40 7.56 13.03
C ASN A 115 -8.96 8.03 12.71
N TRP A 116 -8.85 9.23 12.12
CA TRP A 116 -7.58 9.83 11.73
C TRP A 116 -6.60 10.02 12.89
N LYS A 117 -7.12 10.34 14.10
CA LYS A 117 -6.30 10.54 15.31
C LYS A 117 -5.61 9.25 15.73
N MET A 118 -6.36 8.15 15.74
CA MET A 118 -5.81 6.83 16.05
C MET A 118 -4.78 6.41 15.00
N GLN A 119 -5.10 6.57 13.71
CA GLN A 119 -4.16 6.26 12.63
C GLN A 119 -2.84 7.03 12.77
N GLU A 120 -2.90 8.35 13.02
CA GLU A 120 -1.71 9.18 13.17
C GLU A 120 -0.90 8.79 14.42
N SER A 121 -1.59 8.53 15.53
CA SER A 121 -0.96 8.07 16.78
C SER A 121 -0.23 6.74 16.58
N MET A 122 -0.90 5.76 15.96
CA MET A 122 -0.32 4.45 15.67
C MET A 122 0.87 4.56 14.71
N MET A 123 0.79 5.39 13.66
CA MET A 123 1.91 5.65 12.77
C MET A 123 3.13 6.20 13.53
N LYS A 124 2.93 7.19 14.40
CA LYS A 124 4.00 7.77 15.22
C LYS A 124 4.59 6.73 16.18
N TYR A 125 3.75 5.92 16.80
CA TYR A 125 4.17 4.85 17.70
C TYR A 125 5.03 3.81 16.98
N VAL A 126 4.53 3.22 15.88
CA VAL A 126 5.25 2.20 15.11
C VAL A 126 6.59 2.74 14.61
N ARG A 127 6.61 3.94 14.03
CA ARG A 127 7.86 4.58 13.58
C ARG A 127 8.89 4.73 14.71
N LYS A 128 8.43 5.09 15.91
CA LYS A 128 9.27 5.25 17.10
C LYS A 128 9.79 3.90 17.61
N VAL A 129 8.96 2.86 17.59
CA VAL A 129 9.37 1.48 17.93
C VAL A 129 10.45 1.00 16.98
N ILE A 130 10.24 1.10 15.66
CA ILE A 130 11.22 0.69 14.66
C ILE A 130 12.53 1.46 14.85
N HIS A 131 12.46 2.78 14.97
CA HIS A 131 13.65 3.61 15.14
C HIS A 131 14.45 3.22 16.39
N ARG A 132 13.79 3.03 17.54
CA ARG A 132 14.46 2.66 18.80
C ARG A 132 15.08 1.27 18.75
N ASN A 133 14.37 0.31 18.17
CA ASN A 133 14.88 -1.05 18.01
C ASN A 133 16.10 -1.10 17.09
N GLN A 134 16.06 -0.38 15.96
CA GLN A 134 17.16 -0.39 15.00
C GLN A 134 18.36 0.47 15.45
N ASN A 135 18.16 1.47 16.32
CA ASN A 135 19.22 2.40 16.74
C ASN A 135 19.47 2.30 18.26
N PRO A 136 20.06 1.19 18.75
CA PRO A 136 20.43 1.07 20.15
C PRO A 136 21.45 2.14 20.55
N LYS A 137 21.40 2.60 21.81
CA LYS A 137 22.37 3.56 22.36
C LYS A 137 23.80 3.00 22.37
N ASN A 138 23.94 1.70 22.59
CA ASN A 138 25.21 0.99 22.57
C ASN A 138 25.07 -0.28 21.73
N CYS A 139 25.74 -0.33 20.58
CA CYS A 139 25.80 -1.50 19.70
C CYS A 139 27.08 -2.30 19.98
N ARG A 140 27.25 -2.81 21.20
CA ARG A 140 28.41 -3.63 21.60
C ARG A 140 27.99 -4.71 22.57
N ASN A 141 28.49 -5.93 22.36
CA ASN A 141 28.17 -7.12 23.17
C ASN A 141 26.66 -7.42 23.25
N ILE A 142 25.87 -6.96 22.28
CA ILE A 142 24.41 -7.20 22.22
C ILE A 142 24.07 -8.31 21.23
N GLU A 143 22.87 -8.87 21.37
CA GLU A 143 22.31 -9.77 20.38
C GLU A 143 21.71 -9.00 19.20
N VAL A 144 22.01 -9.44 17.98
CA VAL A 144 21.48 -8.88 16.75
C VAL A 144 20.94 -9.98 15.84
N ILE A 145 19.97 -9.61 15.03
CA ILE A 145 19.50 -10.43 13.93
C ILE A 145 20.31 -10.05 12.70
N ALA A 146 20.96 -11.02 12.04
CA ALA A 146 21.67 -10.78 10.80
C ALA A 146 20.92 -11.37 9.61
N TYR A 147 20.96 -10.64 8.48
CA TYR A 147 20.50 -11.11 7.20
C TYR A 147 21.59 -10.95 6.15
N ASP A 148 21.86 -12.04 5.43
CA ASP A 148 22.76 -12.10 4.30
C ASP A 148 21.91 -12.20 3.02
N PRO A 149 21.76 -11.12 2.24
CA PRO A 149 20.95 -11.14 1.04
C PRO A 149 21.50 -12.13 0.01
N LYS A 150 20.64 -13.01 -0.50
CA LYS A 150 20.93 -13.89 -1.63
C LYS A 150 20.61 -13.17 -2.95
N SER A 151 21.41 -13.41 -3.99
CA SER A 151 21.23 -12.82 -5.33
C SER A 151 20.16 -13.56 -6.16
N ILE A 152 18.95 -13.69 -5.61
CA ILE A 152 17.92 -14.59 -6.18
C ILE A 152 16.75 -13.80 -6.81
N CYS A 153 16.60 -12.50 -6.53
CA CYS A 153 15.40 -11.78 -6.97
C CYS A 153 15.54 -10.25 -7.13
N GLY A 154 14.58 -9.65 -7.84
CA GLY A 154 14.49 -8.22 -8.14
C GLY A 154 14.11 -7.32 -6.94
N PHE A 155 13.93 -6.02 -7.20
CA PHE A 155 13.81 -4.98 -6.15
C PHE A 155 12.67 -5.25 -5.16
N GLY A 156 11.46 -5.50 -5.66
CA GLY A 156 10.29 -5.72 -4.81
C GLY A 156 10.46 -6.92 -3.87
N CYS A 157 11.06 -8.00 -4.36
CA CYS A 157 11.35 -9.18 -3.55
C CYS A 157 12.41 -8.88 -2.47
N GLN A 158 13.49 -8.18 -2.80
CA GLN A 158 14.49 -7.76 -1.80
C GLN A 158 13.88 -6.87 -0.70
N ILE A 159 13.01 -5.92 -1.07
CA ILE A 159 12.29 -5.10 -0.10
C ILE A 159 11.39 -5.95 0.80
N HIS A 160 10.71 -6.96 0.26
CA HIS A 160 9.92 -7.90 1.07
C HIS A 160 10.77 -8.78 1.98
N HIS A 161 11.95 -9.25 1.55
CA HIS A 161 12.89 -9.96 2.43
C HIS A 161 13.37 -9.08 3.58
N LEU A 162 13.75 -7.82 3.29
CA LEU A 162 14.11 -6.86 4.32
C LEU A 162 12.95 -6.58 5.28
N ALA A 163 11.72 -6.47 4.77
CA ALA A 163 10.53 -6.28 5.58
C ALA A 163 10.27 -7.48 6.50
N TYR A 164 10.40 -8.70 5.98
CA TYR A 164 10.30 -9.93 6.75
C TYR A 164 11.35 -9.98 7.88
N CYS A 165 12.63 -9.82 7.55
CA CYS A 165 13.70 -9.83 8.53
C CYS A 165 13.53 -8.73 9.58
N LEU A 166 13.05 -7.54 9.18
CA LEU A 166 12.79 -6.44 10.10
C LEU A 166 11.62 -6.75 11.04
N MET A 167 10.55 -7.38 10.54
CA MET A 167 9.44 -7.84 11.40
C MET A 167 9.90 -8.88 12.42
N VAL A 168 10.73 -9.85 12.01
CA VAL A 168 11.30 -10.85 12.94
C VAL A 168 12.19 -10.17 13.99
N ALA A 169 13.07 -9.26 13.57
CA ALA A 169 13.96 -8.52 14.47
C ALA A 169 13.18 -7.67 15.48
N LEU A 170 12.11 -6.99 15.05
CA LEU A 170 11.19 -6.26 15.92
C LEU A 170 10.48 -7.20 16.90
N GLY A 171 10.06 -8.38 16.43
CA GLY A 171 9.43 -9.39 17.25
C GLY A 171 10.34 -9.94 18.36
N GLU A 172 11.64 -10.07 18.07
CA GLU A 172 12.65 -10.48 19.05
C GLU A 172 13.21 -9.31 19.88
N GLY A 173 12.82 -8.07 19.59
CA GLY A 173 13.35 -6.88 20.26
C GLY A 173 14.83 -6.61 19.97
N LYS A 174 15.38 -7.15 18.87
CA LYS A 174 16.80 -7.04 18.49
C LYS A 174 16.99 -6.16 17.26
N PRO A 175 18.12 -5.43 17.12
CA PRO A 175 18.43 -4.71 15.88
C PRO A 175 18.63 -5.68 14.71
N LEU A 176 18.27 -5.24 13.49
CA LEU A 176 18.55 -5.96 12.26
C LEU A 176 19.83 -5.40 11.64
N VAL A 177 20.80 -6.26 11.38
CA VAL A 177 22.01 -5.93 10.63
C VAL A 177 22.00 -6.69 9.30
N VAL A 178 22.21 -5.97 8.21
CA VAL A 178 22.13 -6.54 6.86
C VAL A 178 23.47 -6.45 6.18
N LYS A 179 23.95 -7.56 5.63
CA LYS A 179 25.17 -7.59 4.83
C LYS A 179 24.96 -6.79 3.55
N THR A 180 25.93 -5.95 3.23
CA THR A 180 25.99 -5.31 1.91
C THR A 180 26.37 -6.36 0.87
N SER A 181 25.44 -6.68 -0.01
CA SER A 181 25.64 -7.58 -1.15
C SER A 181 25.36 -6.84 -2.46
N PRO A 182 26.11 -7.12 -3.54
CA PRO A 182 25.79 -6.63 -4.88
C PRO A 182 24.35 -6.95 -5.26
N TRP A 183 23.69 -6.00 -5.91
CA TRP A 183 22.30 -6.15 -6.32
C TRP A 183 22.07 -5.48 -7.68
N ASN A 184 21.86 -6.28 -8.71
CA ASN A 184 21.82 -5.84 -10.11
C ASN A 184 23.06 -5.01 -10.46
N GLU A 185 22.87 -3.80 -11.01
CA GLU A 185 23.95 -2.87 -11.35
C GLU A 185 24.46 -2.05 -10.15
N PHE A 186 23.92 -2.27 -8.94
CA PHE A 186 24.30 -1.56 -7.73
C PHE A 186 25.24 -2.39 -6.86
N GLY A 187 26.15 -1.72 -6.16
CA GLY A 187 27.00 -2.36 -5.15
C GLY A 187 26.19 -2.87 -3.96
N SER A 188 25.05 -2.24 -3.68
CA SER A 188 24.03 -2.75 -2.76
C SER A 188 22.68 -2.07 -2.96
N ILE A 189 21.59 -2.69 -2.50
CA ILE A 189 20.30 -2.01 -2.33
C ILE A 189 20.43 -0.74 -1.48
N PHE A 190 21.39 -0.70 -0.55
CA PHE A 190 21.71 0.47 0.26
C PHE A 190 22.36 1.62 -0.53
N ASP A 191 22.68 1.47 -1.81
CA ASP A 191 23.04 2.59 -2.68
C ASP A 191 21.81 3.43 -3.04
N VAL A 192 20.62 2.80 -3.02
CA VAL A 192 19.33 3.41 -3.37
C VAL A 192 18.61 3.89 -2.11
N ILE A 193 18.55 3.05 -1.07
CA ILE A 193 17.90 3.33 0.21
C ILE A 193 18.91 3.71 1.30
N MET A 194 18.43 4.44 2.32
CA MET A 194 19.19 4.76 3.53
C MET A 194 19.45 3.48 4.33
N PRO A 195 20.55 3.43 5.11
CA PRO A 195 20.80 2.30 6.00
C PRO A 195 19.64 2.13 6.99
N LEU A 196 19.34 0.87 7.35
CA LEU A 196 18.26 0.58 8.30
C LEU A 196 18.54 1.19 9.68
N SER A 197 19.81 1.22 10.08
CA SER A 197 20.30 1.79 11.32
C SER A 197 21.46 2.77 11.08
N GLN A 198 21.52 3.82 11.90
CA GLN A 198 22.64 4.75 11.96
C GLN A 198 23.69 4.34 13.01
N THR A 199 23.30 3.53 14.01
CA THR A 199 24.16 3.22 15.17
C THR A 199 24.61 1.77 15.25
N CYS A 200 24.04 0.87 14.44
CA CYS A 200 24.33 -0.56 14.50
C CYS A 200 24.24 -1.21 13.12
N HIS A 201 25.37 -1.61 12.54
CA HIS A 201 25.44 -2.14 11.18
C HIS A 201 26.26 -3.43 11.09
N TYR A 202 26.11 -4.17 9.99
CA TYR A 202 26.69 -5.51 9.83
C TYR A 202 28.22 -5.57 10.02
N GLY A 203 28.95 -4.56 9.53
CA GLY A 203 30.40 -4.46 9.74
C GLY A 203 30.83 -4.42 11.22
N MET A 204 29.93 -4.09 12.15
CA MET A 204 30.21 -4.06 13.59
C MET A 204 30.20 -5.44 14.25
N ILE A 205 29.77 -6.51 13.56
CA ILE A 205 29.66 -7.86 14.13
C ILE A 205 30.96 -8.29 14.82
N LYS A 206 32.09 -8.18 14.10
CA LYS A 206 33.41 -8.56 14.63
C LYS A 206 33.95 -7.52 15.60
N THR A 207 33.95 -6.24 15.23
CA THR A 207 34.58 -5.16 16.01
C THR A 207 33.90 -4.96 17.37
N ASN A 208 32.58 -5.14 17.44
CA ASN A 208 31.79 -4.86 18.63
C ASN A 208 31.31 -6.15 19.32
N HIS A 209 31.85 -7.32 18.94
CA HIS A 209 31.58 -8.61 19.55
C HIS A 209 30.07 -8.91 19.66
N LEU A 210 29.34 -8.69 18.55
CA LEU A 210 27.89 -8.89 18.53
C LEU A 210 27.58 -10.39 18.52
N LYS A 211 26.57 -10.79 19.29
CA LYS A 211 26.03 -12.15 19.25
C LYS A 211 25.00 -12.22 18.12
N VAL A 212 25.27 -13.02 17.10
CA VAL A 212 24.50 -12.99 15.85
C VAL A 212 23.57 -14.20 15.75
N LYS A 213 22.29 -13.93 15.45
CA LYS A 213 21.35 -14.93 14.96
C LYS A 213 21.06 -14.65 13.49
N TYR A 214 21.47 -15.55 12.61
CA TYR A 214 21.19 -15.42 11.17
C TYR A 214 19.75 -15.83 10.86
N ILE A 215 19.09 -15.03 10.02
CA ILE A 215 17.82 -15.42 9.41
C ILE A 215 18.10 -16.00 8.04
N GLU A 216 17.66 -17.23 7.85
CA GLU A 216 17.55 -17.84 6.54
C GLU A 216 16.16 -17.51 5.99
N VAL A 217 16.15 -16.80 4.87
CA VAL A 217 14.93 -16.58 4.09
C VAL A 217 14.91 -17.66 3.02
N GLU A 218 13.94 -18.57 3.13
CA GLU A 218 13.60 -19.55 2.11
C GLU A 218 12.76 -18.88 1.02
N ASP A 219 12.86 -19.37 -0.22
CA ASP A 219 12.13 -18.81 -1.36
C ASP A 219 10.61 -19.00 -1.22
N GLU A 220 10.20 -20.06 -0.52
CA GLU A 220 8.83 -20.25 -0.05
C GLU A 220 8.75 -19.72 1.37
N PHE A 221 7.98 -18.64 1.59
CA PHE A 221 7.68 -18.20 2.94
C PHE A 221 6.86 -19.31 3.62
N PRO A 222 7.40 -20.06 4.61
CA PRO A 222 6.51 -20.86 5.43
C PRO A 222 5.51 -19.87 6.04
N LYS A 223 4.20 -20.18 5.96
CA LYS A 223 3.08 -19.43 6.57
C LYS A 223 3.21 -19.25 8.09
N LYS A 224 4.39 -19.47 8.65
CA LYS A 224 4.70 -19.39 10.06
C LYS A 224 4.55 -17.97 10.54
N GLU A 225 3.97 -17.86 11.72
CA GLU A 225 3.63 -16.66 12.47
C GLU A 225 4.75 -15.59 12.45
N ILE A 226 4.75 -14.73 11.43
CA ILE A 226 5.75 -13.68 11.15
C ILE A 226 5.87 -12.65 12.29
N LEU A 227 4.88 -12.63 13.21
CA LEU A 227 4.83 -11.73 14.35
C LEU A 227 4.59 -12.51 15.66
N PRO A 228 5.27 -12.16 16.77
CA PRO A 228 4.95 -12.72 18.08
C PRO A 228 3.47 -12.55 18.42
N ARG A 229 2.83 -13.61 18.93
CA ARG A 229 1.38 -13.64 19.18
C ARG A 229 0.88 -12.46 20.04
N ALA A 230 1.65 -12.04 21.04
CA ALA A 230 1.28 -10.94 21.93
C ALA A 230 1.26 -9.57 21.22
N PHE A 231 2.21 -9.32 20.33
CA PHE A 231 2.28 -8.09 19.53
C PHE A 231 1.15 -8.02 18.50
N ARG A 232 0.68 -9.19 18.04
CA ARG A 232 -0.42 -9.33 17.09
C ARG A 232 -1.76 -8.89 17.68
N LYS A 233 -2.12 -9.24 18.91
CA LYS A 233 -3.51 -9.01 19.35
C LYS A 233 -3.83 -7.53 19.63
N TYR A 234 -3.09 -6.89 20.55
CA TYR A 234 -3.40 -5.52 20.97
C TYR A 234 -3.27 -4.49 19.84
N MET A 235 -2.21 -4.58 19.03
CA MET A 235 -2.04 -3.61 17.95
C MET A 235 -3.02 -3.82 16.80
N MET A 236 -3.35 -5.07 16.45
CA MET A 236 -4.28 -5.32 15.34
C MET A 236 -5.67 -4.82 15.70
N GLU A 237 -6.16 -5.06 16.93
CA GLU A 237 -7.43 -4.50 17.42
C GLU A 237 -7.46 -2.96 17.30
N LYS A 238 -6.34 -2.28 17.61
CA LYS A 238 -6.24 -0.82 17.44
C LYS A 238 -6.22 -0.35 16.00
N ILE A 239 -5.66 -1.15 15.09
CA ILE A 239 -5.62 -0.82 13.67
C ILE A 239 -6.98 -1.08 13.01
N GLU A 240 -7.73 -2.08 13.46
CA GLU A 240 -9.09 -2.38 12.98
C GLU A 240 -10.05 -1.19 13.18
N GLU A 241 -9.80 -0.33 14.17
CA GLU A 241 -10.57 0.91 14.38
C GLU A 241 -10.50 1.89 13.20
N PHE A 242 -9.50 1.77 12.31
CA PHE A 242 -9.32 2.69 11.17
C PHE A 242 -8.87 2.03 9.86
N HIS A 243 -8.56 0.74 9.82
CA HIS A 243 -8.12 0.05 8.62
C HIS A 243 -8.73 -1.35 8.53
N THR A 244 -9.25 -1.70 7.35
CA THR A 244 -9.93 -2.99 7.12
C THR A 244 -8.99 -4.18 7.05
N ASP A 245 -7.71 -3.94 6.82
CA ASP A 245 -6.64 -4.94 6.83
C ASP A 245 -5.49 -4.48 7.75
N PRO A 246 -5.52 -4.86 9.04
CA PRO A 246 -4.53 -4.45 10.01
C PRO A 246 -3.10 -4.85 9.67
N PHE A 247 -2.92 -6.04 9.10
CA PHE A 247 -1.61 -6.55 8.74
C PHE A 247 -1.03 -5.76 7.58
N LEU A 248 -1.83 -5.52 6.53
CA LEU A 248 -1.43 -4.69 5.38
C LEU A 248 -1.01 -3.28 5.82
N TRP A 249 -1.77 -2.67 6.73
CA TRP A 249 -1.38 -1.37 7.28
C TRP A 249 -0.06 -1.45 8.05
N TYR A 250 0.12 -2.47 8.90
CA TYR A 250 1.35 -2.63 9.69
C TYR A 250 2.58 -2.84 8.80
N ILE A 251 2.52 -3.78 7.83
CA ILE A 251 3.64 -4.03 6.92
C ILE A 251 3.96 -2.80 6.06
N SER A 252 2.95 -1.98 5.71
CA SER A 252 3.21 -0.71 5.02
C SER A 252 4.11 0.23 5.83
N GLN A 253 3.99 0.25 7.17
CA GLN A 253 4.86 1.07 8.03
C GLN A 253 6.31 0.57 8.03
N ILE A 254 6.49 -0.76 7.97
CA ILE A 254 7.80 -1.41 7.83
C ILE A 254 8.43 -1.03 6.48
N ILE A 255 7.67 -1.15 5.39
CA ILE A 255 8.13 -0.80 4.04
C ILE A 255 8.48 0.69 3.96
N ILE A 256 7.67 1.60 4.53
CA ILE A 256 7.97 3.04 4.59
C ILE A 256 9.30 3.31 5.29
N TYR A 257 9.63 2.55 6.34
CA TYR A 257 10.90 2.70 7.04
C TYR A 257 12.09 2.22 6.21
N ILE A 258 11.94 1.10 5.50
CA ILE A 258 12.98 0.55 4.62
C ILE A 258 13.19 1.47 3.40
N MET A 259 12.11 1.92 2.78
CA MET A 259 12.08 2.74 1.56
C MET A 259 12.43 4.22 1.79
N ARG A 260 13.16 4.53 2.86
CA ARG A 260 13.76 5.87 3.05
C ARG A 260 14.84 6.03 1.99
N LEU A 261 14.56 6.75 0.93
CA LEU A 261 15.54 6.94 -0.14
C LEU A 261 16.73 7.79 0.27
N ARG A 262 17.87 7.51 -0.35
CA ARG A 262 19.01 8.44 -0.28
C ARG A 262 18.68 9.77 -0.98
N PRO A 263 19.27 10.89 -0.53
CA PRO A 263 19.08 12.20 -1.17
C PRO A 263 19.43 12.21 -2.67
N ASN A 264 20.46 11.47 -3.08
CA ASN A 264 20.86 11.39 -4.49
C ASN A 264 19.79 10.68 -5.33
N THR A 265 19.26 9.56 -4.84
CA THR A 265 18.13 8.85 -5.46
C THR A 265 16.91 9.77 -5.58
N TRP A 266 16.60 10.54 -4.54
CA TRP A 266 15.50 11.50 -4.55
C TRP A 266 15.66 12.59 -5.62
N LYS A 267 16.89 13.10 -5.80
CA LYS A 267 17.22 14.08 -6.85
C LYS A 267 17.08 13.52 -8.26
N ILE A 268 17.31 12.22 -8.46
CA ILE A 268 17.14 11.56 -9.76
C ILE A 268 15.65 11.36 -10.06
N ILE A 269 14.89 10.88 -9.08
CA ILE A 269 13.47 10.57 -9.26
C ILE A 269 12.64 11.83 -9.52
N GLN A 270 13.06 13.00 -9.00
CA GLN A 270 12.37 14.29 -9.07
C GLN A 270 10.85 14.14 -9.16
N PRO A 271 10.10 14.17 -8.04
CA PRO A 271 8.68 13.82 -8.04
C PRO A 271 7.94 14.57 -9.15
N MET A 272 7.60 13.85 -10.22
CA MET A 272 6.81 14.41 -11.31
C MET A 272 5.50 14.88 -10.68
N LYS A 273 5.13 16.14 -10.90
CA LYS A 273 3.83 16.65 -10.46
C LYS A 273 2.75 16.00 -11.32
N LEU A 274 2.32 14.81 -10.90
CA LEU A 274 1.18 14.13 -11.48
C LEU A 274 -0.09 14.89 -11.07
N LYS A 275 -0.94 15.20 -12.05
CA LYS A 275 -2.21 15.90 -11.81
C LYS A 275 -3.29 14.86 -11.48
N SER A 276 -4.01 15.09 -10.38
CA SER A 276 -5.19 14.28 -10.02
C SER A 276 -6.44 14.79 -10.76
N PRO A 277 -7.41 13.91 -11.09
CA PRO A 277 -7.43 12.46 -10.86
C PRO A 277 -6.55 11.69 -11.86
N ILE A 278 -5.83 10.68 -11.36
CA ILE A 278 -4.95 9.80 -12.14
C ILE A 278 -5.05 8.37 -11.64
N VAL A 279 -5.03 7.39 -12.54
CA VAL A 279 -5.01 5.96 -12.19
C VAL A 279 -3.64 5.38 -12.53
N GLY A 280 -2.99 4.75 -11.54
CA GLY A 280 -1.77 3.99 -11.76
C GLY A 280 -2.08 2.59 -12.28
N VAL A 281 -1.44 2.19 -13.38
CA VAL A 281 -1.59 0.87 -13.99
C VAL A 281 -0.20 0.25 -14.11
N HIS A 282 -0.03 -0.94 -13.54
CA HIS A 282 1.21 -1.70 -13.63
C HIS A 282 0.98 -2.95 -14.49
N VAL A 283 1.61 -2.99 -15.66
CA VAL A 283 1.54 -4.12 -16.59
C VAL A 283 2.91 -4.80 -16.61
N ARG A 284 3.00 -5.99 -16.03
CA ARG A 284 4.22 -6.78 -15.99
C ARG A 284 4.13 -7.92 -17.01
N ARG A 285 5.13 -8.06 -17.89
CA ARG A 285 5.15 -9.07 -18.95
C ARG A 285 6.45 -9.87 -19.02
N THR A 286 7.56 -9.22 -19.32
CA THR A 286 8.77 -9.84 -19.89
C THR A 286 9.44 -10.88 -19.00
N ASP A 287 9.40 -10.72 -17.69
CA ASP A 287 10.21 -11.53 -16.76
C ASP A 287 9.43 -12.67 -16.07
N TYR A 288 8.08 -12.67 -16.09
CA TYR A 288 7.24 -13.49 -15.18
C TYR A 288 6.16 -14.34 -15.88
N MET A 289 6.12 -14.36 -17.22
CA MET A 289 5.08 -15.05 -18.02
C MET A 289 5.09 -16.59 -17.93
N LEU A 290 6.23 -17.20 -17.58
CA LEU A 290 6.38 -18.66 -17.67
C LEU A 290 6.10 -19.40 -16.36
N THR A 291 6.14 -18.74 -15.19
CA THR A 291 6.15 -19.43 -13.89
C THR A 291 5.29 -18.79 -12.79
N GLU A 292 4.97 -17.50 -12.86
CA GLU A 292 4.40 -16.78 -11.69
C GLU A 292 3.07 -16.07 -11.96
N ALA A 293 2.83 -15.55 -13.17
CA ALA A 293 1.61 -14.80 -13.47
C ALA A 293 1.09 -15.04 -14.89
N LYS A 294 -0.22 -14.84 -15.06
CA LYS A 294 -0.87 -14.87 -16.38
C LYS A 294 -0.69 -13.52 -17.09
N SER A 295 -0.56 -13.59 -18.40
CA SER A 295 -0.68 -12.43 -19.28
C SER A 295 -2.13 -11.97 -19.38
N TYR A 296 -2.36 -10.66 -19.33
CA TYR A 296 -3.66 -10.06 -19.55
C TYR A 296 -3.61 -9.00 -20.65
N PRO A 297 -4.66 -8.90 -21.49
CA PRO A 297 -4.77 -7.84 -22.50
C PRO A 297 -5.03 -6.48 -21.82
N ILE A 298 -4.69 -5.38 -22.50
CA ILE A 298 -4.76 -4.02 -21.93
C ILE A 298 -6.20 -3.64 -21.56
N GLU A 299 -7.15 -4.09 -22.38
CA GLU A 299 -8.58 -3.84 -22.22
C GLU A 299 -9.08 -4.30 -20.85
N GLU A 300 -8.50 -5.37 -20.30
CA GLU A 300 -8.86 -5.86 -18.98
C GLU A 300 -8.45 -4.89 -17.87
N TYR A 301 -7.27 -4.27 -17.98
CA TYR A 301 -6.85 -3.20 -17.07
C TYR A 301 -7.73 -1.96 -17.27
N MET A 302 -8.00 -1.58 -18.52
CA MET A 302 -8.76 -0.37 -18.86
C MET A 302 -10.21 -0.43 -18.41
N LYS A 303 -10.81 -1.62 -18.30
CA LYS A 303 -12.13 -1.81 -17.69
C LYS A 303 -12.21 -1.16 -16.29
N TYR A 304 -11.22 -1.41 -15.43
CA TYR A 304 -11.22 -0.87 -14.07
C TYR A 304 -10.90 0.62 -14.04
N VAL A 305 -10.02 1.10 -14.93
CA VAL A 305 -9.73 2.53 -15.10
C VAL A 305 -11.00 3.29 -15.50
N GLN A 306 -11.77 2.73 -16.43
CA GLN A 306 -13.01 3.34 -16.92
C GLN A 306 -14.07 3.38 -15.82
N LEU A 307 -14.23 2.31 -15.04
CA LEU A 307 -15.12 2.29 -13.88
C LEU A 307 -14.72 3.33 -12.81
N TYR A 308 -13.42 3.50 -12.56
CA TYR A 308 -12.93 4.52 -11.63
C TYR A 308 -13.32 5.93 -12.07
N PHE A 309 -13.06 6.28 -13.33
CA PHE A 309 -13.41 7.61 -13.85
C PHE A 309 -14.93 7.81 -13.93
N ARG A 310 -15.69 6.80 -14.34
CA ARG A 310 -17.16 6.85 -14.39
C ARG A 310 -17.75 7.15 -13.01
N LYS A 311 -17.23 6.53 -11.94
CA LYS A 311 -17.62 6.84 -10.55
C LYS A 311 -17.30 8.28 -10.16
N HIS A 312 -16.12 8.79 -10.54
CA HIS A 312 -15.75 10.17 -10.23
C HIS A 312 -16.57 11.21 -11.01
N GLU A 313 -16.97 10.88 -12.24
CA GLU A 313 -17.83 11.73 -13.09
C GLU A 313 -19.23 11.92 -12.50
N THR A 314 -19.71 11.02 -11.63
CA THR A 314 -20.96 11.18 -10.88
C THR A 314 -20.96 12.42 -9.97
N THR A 315 -19.79 12.88 -9.51
CA THR A 315 -19.67 14.01 -8.56
C THR A 315 -18.95 15.23 -9.12
N SER A 316 -18.09 15.05 -10.11
CA SER A 316 -17.29 16.15 -10.65
C SER A 316 -17.00 15.91 -12.12
N LYS A 317 -17.13 16.95 -12.93
CA LYS A 317 -16.76 16.89 -14.34
C LYS A 317 -15.25 16.76 -14.47
N ILE A 318 -14.77 15.69 -15.11
CA ILE A 318 -13.35 15.42 -15.32
C ILE A 318 -13.00 15.87 -16.74
N SER A 319 -12.07 16.81 -16.87
CA SER A 319 -11.63 17.31 -18.19
C SER A 319 -10.66 16.36 -18.89
N THR A 320 -9.86 15.61 -18.14
CA THR A 320 -8.85 14.70 -18.71
C THR A 320 -8.69 13.47 -17.82
N LYS A 321 -8.88 12.29 -18.42
CA LYS A 321 -8.68 10.99 -17.76
C LYS A 321 -7.22 10.60 -17.90
N SER A 322 -6.46 10.72 -16.81
CA SER A 322 -5.01 10.49 -16.82
C SER A 322 -4.66 9.09 -16.31
N VAL A 323 -3.72 8.43 -16.97
CA VAL A 323 -3.19 7.11 -16.55
C VAL A 323 -1.68 7.20 -16.38
N TYR A 324 -1.16 6.70 -15.27
CA TYR A 324 0.26 6.47 -15.07
C TYR A 324 0.57 5.00 -15.34
N LEU A 325 1.19 4.72 -16.49
CA LEU A 325 1.56 3.36 -16.88
C LEU A 325 2.98 3.04 -16.40
N ALA A 326 3.10 1.97 -15.63
CA ALA A 326 4.36 1.30 -15.33
C ALA A 326 4.38 -0.05 -16.06
N THR A 327 5.39 -0.30 -16.88
CA THR A 327 5.54 -1.59 -17.56
C THR A 327 7.00 -1.87 -17.84
N ASP A 328 7.33 -3.17 -17.89
CA ASP A 328 8.61 -3.72 -18.32
C ASP A 328 8.64 -4.03 -19.84
N ASP A 329 7.50 -3.89 -20.53
CA ASP A 329 7.37 -4.10 -21.97
C ASP A 329 7.14 -2.78 -22.71
N GLN A 330 8.12 -2.34 -23.50
CA GLN A 330 8.03 -1.09 -24.25
C GLN A 330 6.95 -1.11 -25.34
N GLN A 331 6.60 -2.27 -25.90
CA GLN A 331 5.58 -2.38 -26.94
C GLN A 331 4.20 -1.99 -26.41
N ILE A 332 3.95 -2.26 -25.13
CA ILE A 332 2.70 -1.93 -24.45
C ILE A 332 2.46 -0.43 -24.35
N ILE A 333 3.52 0.38 -24.28
CA ILE A 333 3.40 1.83 -24.23
C ILE A 333 2.75 2.36 -25.52
N ALA A 334 3.11 1.79 -26.68
CA ALA A 334 2.51 2.18 -27.95
C ALA A 334 1.05 1.72 -28.03
N GLU A 335 0.75 0.51 -27.56
CA GLU A 335 -0.60 -0.04 -27.55
C GLU A 335 -1.55 0.79 -26.66
N PHE A 336 -1.13 1.18 -25.45
CA PHE A 336 -1.87 2.07 -24.54
C PHE A 336 -2.14 3.48 -25.09
N ARG A 337 -1.36 3.93 -26.08
CA ARG A 337 -1.56 5.25 -26.71
C ARG A 337 -2.52 5.19 -27.89
N ASN A 338 -2.62 4.04 -28.53
CA ASN A 338 -3.41 3.84 -29.73
C ASN A 338 -4.84 3.35 -29.44
N LYS A 339 -5.01 2.61 -28.34
CA LYS A 339 -6.30 2.14 -27.82
C LYS A 339 -6.73 3.00 -26.64
#